data_AF-A0A8T6IP83-F1
#
_entry.id   AF-A0A8T6IP83-F1
#
_cell.length_a   1.000
_cell.length_b   1.000
_cell.length_c   1.000
_cell.angle_alpha   90.00
_cell.angle_beta   90.00
_cell.angle_gamma   90.00
#
_symmetry.space_group_name_H-M   'P 1'
#
loop_
_entity.id
_entity.type
_entity.pdbx_description
1 polymer ?
#
loop_
_entity_poly.entity_id
_entity_poly.type
_entity_poly.pdbx_seq_one_letter_code
_entity_poly.pdbx_strand_id
1 'polypeptide(L)'
;RICLDESVKSASDLRIALQVGAIGILNLKPARVGGFSECLEIYRVCVENELPLWIGGMLETGVGRAANVALASLPAVNLPSDISATDRYFAADISEPPFVLGADSALAVPAGFGIGVELRRDRLEEAKRRWIDKYPYGKAVAR
;
A
#
# COMPACT_ATOMS: atom_id res chain seq x y z
N ARG A 1 -11.50 -6.11 -18.93
CA ARG A 1 -11.87 -6.64 -17.59
C ARG A 1 -12.15 -5.44 -16.69
N ILE A 2 -13.15 -5.51 -15.81
CA ILE A 2 -13.47 -4.44 -14.86
C ILE A 2 -12.58 -4.61 -13.63
N CYS A 3 -11.91 -3.53 -13.19
CA CYS A 3 -11.14 -3.51 -11.96
C CYS A 3 -11.96 -2.89 -10.84
N LEU A 4 -12.04 -3.53 -9.67
CA LEU A 4 -12.62 -2.91 -8.47
C LEU A 4 -11.53 -2.42 -7.52
N ASP A 5 -11.76 -1.25 -6.93
CA ASP A 5 -10.91 -0.60 -5.92
C ASP A 5 -11.76 -0.29 -4.66
N GLU A 6 -12.44 0.86 -4.62
CA GLU A 6 -13.19 1.33 -3.43
C GLU A 6 -14.31 0.39 -2.99
N SER A 7 -14.85 -0.38 -3.93
CA SER A 7 -15.97 -1.31 -3.70
C SER A 7 -15.60 -2.55 -2.87
N VAL A 8 -14.30 -2.86 -2.70
CA VAL A 8 -13.85 -4.07 -1.99
C VAL A 8 -13.09 -3.67 -0.72
N LYS A 9 -13.76 -3.71 0.43
CA LYS A 9 -13.18 -3.37 1.74
C LYS A 9 -12.85 -4.62 2.57
N SER A 10 -13.38 -5.78 2.18
CA SER A 10 -13.16 -7.07 2.81
C SER A 10 -13.20 -8.21 1.78
N ALA A 11 -12.78 -9.40 2.19
CA ALA A 11 -12.94 -10.62 1.39
C ALA A 11 -14.41 -11.01 1.22
N SER A 12 -15.29 -10.61 2.13
CA SER A 12 -16.73 -10.76 1.95
C SER A 12 -17.22 -9.95 0.74
N ASP A 13 -16.80 -8.68 0.63
CA ASP A 13 -17.15 -7.83 -0.52
C ASP A 13 -16.63 -8.43 -1.83
N LEU A 14 -15.41 -8.99 -1.82
CA LEU A 14 -14.83 -9.64 -2.98
C LEU A 14 -15.63 -10.88 -3.42
N ARG A 15 -16.03 -11.73 -2.46
CA ARG A 15 -16.86 -12.92 -2.74
C ARG A 15 -18.20 -12.53 -3.37
N ILE A 16 -18.83 -11.47 -2.87
CA ILE A 16 -20.06 -10.93 -3.45
C ILE A 16 -19.80 -10.45 -4.88
N ALA A 17 -18.73 -9.67 -5.11
CA ALA A 17 -18.39 -9.15 -6.42
C ALA A 17 -18.12 -10.27 -7.45
N LEU A 18 -17.49 -11.36 -7.04
CA LEU A 18 -17.32 -12.57 -7.85
C LEU A 18 -18.68 -13.23 -8.16
N GLN A 19 -19.50 -13.44 -7.13
CA GLN A 19 -20.81 -14.10 -7.27
C GLN A 19 -21.75 -13.38 -8.24
N VAL A 20 -21.75 -12.05 -8.24
CA VAL A 20 -22.59 -11.25 -9.14
C VAL A 20 -21.92 -10.91 -10.49
N GLY A 21 -20.68 -11.39 -10.71
CA GLY A 21 -19.94 -11.14 -11.94
C GLY A 21 -19.51 -9.68 -12.16
N ALA A 22 -19.36 -8.90 -11.08
CA ALA A 22 -19.03 -7.48 -11.14
C ALA A 22 -17.53 -7.17 -11.30
N ILE A 23 -16.65 -8.15 -11.04
CA ILE A 23 -15.20 -7.96 -11.00
C ILE A 23 -14.47 -8.87 -11.98
N GLY A 24 -13.43 -8.34 -12.61
CA GLY A 24 -12.47 -9.12 -13.40
C GLY A 24 -11.01 -8.92 -13.03
N ILE A 25 -10.67 -7.89 -12.24
CA ILE A 25 -9.34 -7.63 -11.65
C ILE A 25 -9.56 -6.94 -10.30
N LEU A 26 -8.70 -7.19 -9.31
CA LEU A 26 -8.72 -6.46 -8.05
C LEU A 26 -7.52 -5.49 -7.94
N ASN A 27 -7.80 -4.24 -7.56
CA ASN A 27 -6.81 -3.36 -6.95
C ASN A 27 -6.86 -3.56 -5.43
N LEU A 28 -5.83 -4.17 -4.84
CA LEU A 28 -5.76 -4.44 -3.40
C LEU A 28 -4.91 -3.38 -2.69
N LYS A 29 -5.45 -2.73 -1.67
CA LYS A 29 -4.75 -1.70 -0.88
C LYS A 29 -4.81 -2.04 0.62
N PRO A 30 -3.68 -2.27 1.31
CA PRO A 30 -3.69 -2.57 2.74
C PRO A 30 -4.38 -1.50 3.59
N ALA A 31 -4.16 -0.22 3.24
CA ALA A 31 -4.78 0.91 3.92
C ALA A 31 -6.31 0.98 3.74
N ARG A 32 -6.87 0.38 2.67
CA ARG A 32 -8.32 0.37 2.41
C ARG A 32 -9.02 -0.77 3.15
N VAL A 33 -8.38 -1.94 3.25
CA VAL A 33 -9.00 -3.17 3.75
C VAL A 33 -8.73 -3.42 5.24
N GLY A 34 -8.07 -2.48 5.93
CA GLY A 34 -7.86 -2.56 7.39
C GLY A 34 -6.62 -3.33 7.84
N GLY A 35 -5.71 -3.69 6.92
CA GLY A 35 -4.40 -4.27 7.23
C GLY A 35 -4.10 -5.61 6.56
N PHE A 36 -2.96 -6.21 6.94
CA PHE A 36 -2.38 -7.36 6.23
C PHE A 36 -3.13 -8.67 6.43
N SER A 37 -3.77 -8.89 7.58
CA SER A 37 -4.59 -10.10 7.79
C SER A 37 -5.72 -10.19 6.77
N GLU A 38 -6.45 -9.08 6.57
CA GLU A 38 -7.52 -9.00 5.57
C GLU A 38 -6.95 -9.05 4.14
N CYS A 39 -5.79 -8.44 3.89
CA CYS A 39 -5.12 -8.56 2.60
C CYS A 39 -4.81 -10.02 2.23
N LEU A 40 -4.32 -10.82 3.18
CA LEU A 40 -3.98 -12.22 2.95
C LEU A 40 -5.22 -13.08 2.71
N GLU A 41 -6.32 -12.78 3.39
CA GLU A 41 -7.61 -13.42 3.14
C GLU A 41 -8.13 -13.07 1.73
N ILE A 42 -8.12 -11.79 1.36
CA ILE A 42 -8.49 -11.34 0.02
C ILE A 42 -7.59 -11.96 -1.06
N TYR A 43 -6.28 -12.02 -0.80
CA TYR A 43 -5.31 -12.67 -1.68
C TYR A 43 -5.65 -14.14 -1.91
N ARG A 44 -6.00 -14.89 -0.85
CA ARG A 44 -6.44 -16.30 -0.97
C ARG A 44 -7.67 -16.43 -1.86
N VAL A 45 -8.69 -15.59 -1.66
CA VAL A 45 -9.88 -15.58 -2.53
C VAL A 45 -9.50 -15.30 -3.99
N CYS A 46 -8.57 -14.37 -4.24
CA CYS A 46 -8.10 -14.11 -5.59
C CYS A 46 -7.40 -15.33 -6.21
N VAL A 47 -6.51 -16.00 -5.47
CA VAL A 47 -5.79 -17.19 -5.90
C VAL A 47 -6.75 -18.35 -6.20
N GLU A 48 -7.68 -18.63 -5.29
CA GLU A 48 -8.67 -19.71 -5.42
C GLU A 48 -9.60 -19.54 -6.64
N ASN A 49 -9.82 -18.29 -7.08
CA ASN A 49 -10.72 -17.97 -8.18
C ASN A 49 -9.98 -17.51 -9.45
N GLU A 50 -8.65 -17.67 -9.50
CA GLU A 50 -7.79 -17.19 -10.59
C GLU A 50 -8.03 -15.72 -10.97
N LEU A 51 -8.43 -14.90 -9.99
CA LEU A 51 -8.71 -13.48 -10.19
C LEU A 51 -7.39 -12.71 -10.16
N PRO A 52 -7.00 -12.02 -11.25
CA PRO A 52 -5.80 -11.20 -11.24
C PRO A 52 -5.93 -10.06 -10.23
N LEU A 53 -4.81 -9.74 -9.58
CA LEU A 53 -4.73 -8.63 -8.65
C LEU A 53 -3.39 -7.91 -8.74
N TRP A 54 -3.40 -6.66 -8.30
CA TRP A 54 -2.21 -5.84 -8.11
C TRP A 54 -2.33 -5.03 -6.81
N ILE A 55 -1.20 -4.56 -6.29
CA ILE A 55 -1.18 -3.77 -5.06
C ILE A 55 -1.23 -2.29 -5.39
N GLY A 56 -2.28 -1.60 -4.97
CA GLY A 56 -2.41 -0.16 -5.11
C GLY A 56 -1.67 0.59 -4.01
N GLY A 57 -1.05 1.72 -4.38
CA GLY A 57 -0.49 2.68 -3.44
C GLY A 57 -1.50 3.73 -2.98
N MET A 58 -1.20 4.36 -1.86
CA MET A 58 -1.92 5.48 -1.26
C MET A 58 -0.98 6.61 -0.79
N LEU A 59 0.08 6.86 -1.57
CA LEU A 59 1.10 7.88 -1.28
C LEU A 59 1.82 7.64 0.06
N GLU A 60 2.11 6.37 0.36
CA GLU A 60 2.73 5.97 1.61
C GLU A 60 4.13 6.58 1.78
N THR A 61 4.52 6.83 3.03
CA THR A 61 5.95 6.96 3.38
C THR A 61 6.66 5.62 3.19
N GLY A 62 7.98 5.60 3.34
CA GLY A 62 8.77 4.39 3.17
C GLY A 62 8.37 3.26 4.12
N VAL A 63 7.75 3.56 5.27
CA VAL A 63 7.16 2.56 6.17
C VAL A 63 6.05 1.76 5.49
N GLY A 64 5.04 2.45 4.94
CA GLY A 64 3.93 1.79 4.25
C GLY A 64 4.36 1.20 2.92
N ARG A 65 5.25 1.89 2.18
CA ARG A 65 5.81 1.42 0.92
C ARG A 65 6.57 0.12 1.09
N ALA A 66 7.39 -0.02 2.12
CA ALA A 66 8.12 -1.26 2.39
C ALA A 66 7.18 -2.44 2.60
N ALA A 67 6.10 -2.23 3.36
CA ALA A 67 5.11 -3.25 3.59
C ALA A 67 4.30 -3.58 2.31
N ASN A 68 4.01 -2.59 1.46
CA ASN A 68 3.39 -2.80 0.15
C ASN A 68 4.32 -3.57 -0.80
N VAL A 69 5.63 -3.28 -0.84
CA VAL A 69 6.60 -4.02 -1.67
C VAL A 69 6.66 -5.49 -1.24
N ALA A 70 6.69 -5.75 0.08
CA ALA A 70 6.65 -7.11 0.59
C ALA A 70 5.37 -7.84 0.17
N LEU A 71 4.19 -7.20 0.28
CA LEU A 71 2.93 -7.78 -0.16
C LEU A 71 2.87 -8.01 -1.68
N ALA A 72 3.39 -7.07 -2.47
CA ALA A 72 3.45 -7.17 -3.92
C ALA A 72 4.43 -8.24 -4.43
N SER A 73 5.32 -8.75 -3.56
CA SER A 73 6.21 -9.87 -3.88
C SER A 73 5.54 -11.24 -3.82
N LEU A 74 4.26 -11.31 -3.39
CA LEU A 74 3.52 -12.57 -3.38
C LEU A 74 3.32 -13.12 -4.79
N PRO A 75 3.43 -14.45 -5.02
CA PRO A 75 3.48 -15.03 -6.36
C PRO A 75 2.30 -14.71 -7.29
N ALA A 76 1.08 -14.56 -6.76
CA ALA A 76 -0.08 -14.26 -7.59
C ALA A 76 -0.21 -12.77 -7.96
N VAL A 77 0.59 -11.89 -7.35
CA VAL A 77 0.67 -10.47 -7.72
C VAL A 77 1.60 -10.32 -8.92
N ASN A 78 1.10 -10.69 -10.09
CA ASN A 78 1.87 -10.72 -11.34
C ASN A 78 1.61 -9.53 -12.27
N LEU A 79 0.78 -8.58 -11.82
CA LEU A 79 0.56 -7.29 -12.47
C LEU A 79 1.43 -6.22 -11.79
N PRO A 80 2.07 -5.31 -12.55
CA PRO A 80 2.80 -4.19 -11.99
C PRO A 80 1.93 -3.41 -10.99
N SER A 81 2.46 -3.21 -9.78
CA SER A 81 1.76 -2.56 -8.67
C SER A 81 2.06 -1.07 -8.63
N ASP A 82 1.16 -0.24 -8.10
CA ASP A 82 1.36 1.21 -7.97
C ASP A 82 2.27 1.53 -6.77
N ILE A 83 3.50 1.03 -6.83
CA ILE A 83 4.53 1.22 -5.83
C ILE A 83 5.74 1.78 -6.55
N SER A 84 6.09 3.02 -6.21
CA SER A 84 7.14 3.78 -6.89
C SER A 84 8.31 4.06 -5.97
N ALA A 85 9.43 4.50 -6.57
CA ALA A 85 10.54 5.09 -5.84
C ALA A 85 10.07 6.23 -4.93
N THR A 86 10.76 6.40 -3.81
CA THR A 86 10.44 7.38 -2.77
C THR A 86 10.42 8.81 -3.34
N ASP A 87 11.37 9.14 -4.21
CA ASP A 87 11.57 10.46 -4.80
C ASP A 87 10.50 10.87 -5.82
N ARG A 88 9.63 9.94 -6.23
CA ARG A 88 8.45 10.27 -7.05
C ARG A 88 7.48 11.21 -6.34
N TYR A 89 7.38 11.12 -5.01
CA TYR A 89 6.42 11.89 -4.22
C TYR A 89 7.08 12.76 -3.15
N PHE A 90 8.22 12.34 -2.60
CA PHE A 90 8.84 12.99 -1.46
C PHE A 90 10.29 13.35 -1.75
N ALA A 91 10.64 14.62 -1.52
CA ALA A 91 12.04 15.04 -1.57
C ALA A 91 12.89 14.35 -0.48
N ALA A 92 12.29 14.07 0.68
CA ALA A 92 12.89 13.28 1.75
C ALA A 92 11.80 12.49 2.48
N ASP A 93 12.10 11.23 2.78
CA ASP A 93 11.20 10.30 3.48
C ASP A 93 11.52 10.22 4.98
N ILE A 94 10.57 9.75 5.77
CA ILE A 94 10.74 9.53 7.21
C ILE A 94 11.44 8.21 7.55
N SER A 95 11.81 7.42 6.54
CA SER A 95 12.55 6.17 6.70
C SER A 95 13.73 6.06 5.74
N GLU A 96 14.67 5.18 6.08
CA GLU A 96 15.85 4.83 5.28
C GLU A 96 16.02 3.30 5.21
N PRO A 97 16.66 2.76 4.16
CA PRO A 97 17.04 3.46 2.93
C PRO A 97 15.80 3.87 2.09
N PRO A 98 15.91 4.85 1.17
CA PRO A 98 14.81 5.17 0.26
C PRO A 98 14.60 4.03 -0.73
N PHE A 99 13.37 3.90 -1.24
CA PHE A 99 13.11 3.03 -2.38
C PHE A 99 13.59 3.71 -3.66
N VAL A 100 14.40 3.00 -4.42
CA VAL A 100 14.96 3.46 -5.70
C VAL A 100 14.53 2.47 -6.78
N LEU A 101 14.18 3.00 -7.95
CA LEU A 101 13.81 2.19 -9.11
C LEU A 101 15.07 1.63 -9.79
N GLY A 102 15.10 0.32 -10.00
CA GLY A 102 16.14 -0.35 -10.78
C GLY A 102 16.08 0.03 -12.26
N ALA A 103 17.14 -0.30 -13.00
CA ALA A 103 17.22 -0.04 -14.44
C ALA A 103 16.14 -0.79 -15.25
N ASP A 104 15.60 -1.87 -14.71
CA ASP A 104 14.51 -2.69 -15.24
C ASP A 104 13.11 -2.19 -14.79
N SER A 105 13.05 -1.02 -14.14
CA SER A 105 11.82 -0.47 -13.56
C SER A 105 11.24 -1.32 -12.41
N ALA A 106 12.06 -2.13 -11.74
CA ALA A 106 11.66 -2.90 -10.56
C ALA A 106 12.09 -2.22 -9.25
N LEU A 107 11.39 -2.54 -8.17
CA LEU A 107 11.81 -2.22 -6.80
C LEU A 107 12.37 -3.48 -6.13
N ALA A 108 13.48 -3.33 -5.43
CA ALA A 108 14.01 -4.40 -4.60
C ALA A 108 13.10 -4.63 -3.37
N VAL A 109 12.82 -5.90 -3.08
CA VAL A 109 12.14 -6.28 -1.84
C VAL A 109 13.13 -6.17 -0.67
N PRO A 110 12.83 -5.41 0.41
CA PRO A 110 13.71 -5.31 1.56
C PRO A 110 13.97 -6.68 2.19
N ALA A 111 15.23 -7.02 2.43
CA ALA A 111 15.64 -8.30 3.02
C ALA A 111 15.91 -8.24 4.54
N GLY A 112 15.85 -7.06 5.15
CA GLY A 112 16.07 -6.86 6.58
C GLY A 112 14.92 -7.38 7.44
N PHE A 113 15.12 -7.43 8.77
CA PHE A 113 14.08 -7.84 9.71
C PHE A 113 12.86 -6.91 9.66
N GLY A 114 11.67 -7.48 9.89
CA GLY A 114 10.41 -6.74 9.84
C GLY A 114 10.11 -6.23 8.43
N ILE A 115 9.86 -4.92 8.30
CA ILE A 115 9.64 -4.27 7.00
C ILE A 115 10.94 -3.85 6.31
N GLY A 116 12.12 -4.09 6.91
CA GLY A 116 13.42 -3.85 6.29
C GLY A 116 13.79 -2.39 6.06
N VAL A 117 13.12 -1.45 6.74
CA VAL A 117 13.47 -0.02 6.76
C VAL A 117 13.52 0.50 8.20
N GLU A 118 14.32 1.53 8.44
CA GLU A 118 14.47 2.19 9.73
C GLU A 118 13.91 3.60 9.73
N LEU A 119 13.31 4.03 10.85
CA LEU A 119 12.78 5.38 11.00
C LEU A 119 13.88 6.40 11.23
N ARG A 120 13.82 7.48 10.46
CA ARG A 120 14.60 8.70 10.67
C ARG A 120 13.87 9.61 11.65
N ARG A 121 14.20 9.46 12.94
CA ARG A 121 13.54 10.15 14.05
C ARG A 121 13.55 11.68 13.89
N ASP A 122 14.66 12.23 13.41
CA ASP A 122 14.80 13.65 13.07
C ASP A 122 13.75 14.11 12.06
N ARG A 123 13.57 13.35 10.98
CA ARG A 123 12.59 13.66 9.92
C ARG A 123 11.16 13.41 10.36
N LEU A 124 10.93 12.42 11.21
CA LEU A 124 9.61 12.13 11.78
C LEU A 124 9.14 13.27 12.70
N GLU A 125 10.00 13.76 13.60
CA GLU A 125 9.66 14.89 14.47
C GLU A 125 9.43 16.17 13.65
N GLU A 126 10.21 16.41 12.60
CA GLU A 126 9.96 17.51 11.66
C GLU A 126 8.60 17.39 10.97
N ALA A 127 8.28 16.21 10.44
CA ALA A 127 7.00 15.96 9.77
C ALA A 127 5.82 16.17 10.73
N LYS A 128 5.94 15.71 11.98
CA LYS A 128 4.96 15.93 13.04
C LYS A 128 4.78 17.42 13.34
N ARG A 129 5.87 18.19 13.47
CA ARG A 129 5.78 19.65 13.69
C ARG A 129 5.04 20.34 12.54
N ARG A 130 5.41 20.05 11.29
CA ARG A 130 4.76 20.60 10.10
C ARG A 130 3.28 20.23 10.01
N TRP A 131 2.91 19.01 10.41
CA TRP A 131 1.52 18.58 10.48
C TRP A 131 0.73 19.41 11.48
N ILE A 132 1.25 19.58 12.71
CA ILE A 132 0.61 20.37 13.76
C ILE A 132 0.44 21.84 13.31
N ASP A 133 1.50 22.44 12.77
CA ASP A 133 1.49 23.86 12.34
C ASP A 133 0.48 24.12 11.23
N LYS A 134 0.26 23.13 10.35
CA LYS A 134 -0.65 23.23 9.20
C LYS A 134 -1.97 22.50 9.41
N TYR A 135 -2.23 21.96 10.60
CA TYR A 135 -3.34 21.03 10.83
C TYR A 135 -4.67 21.74 10.54
N PRO A 136 -5.34 21.43 9.42
CA PRO A 136 -6.47 22.24 8.95
C PRO A 136 -7.70 22.09 9.87
N TYR A 137 -7.71 21.06 10.72
CA TYR A 137 -8.80 20.75 11.65
C TYR A 137 -8.49 21.19 13.10
N GLY A 138 -7.31 21.76 13.39
CA GLY A 138 -6.87 22.11 14.75
C GLY A 138 -7.64 23.26 15.38
N LYS A 139 -8.31 24.10 14.58
CA LYS A 139 -9.18 25.17 15.10
C LYS A 139 -10.62 24.72 15.41
N ALA A 140 -10.98 23.48 15.09
CA ALA A 140 -12.36 23.00 15.21
C ALA A 140 -12.69 22.33 16.57
N VAL A 141 -11.73 22.17 17.48
CA VAL A 141 -11.90 21.47 18.78
C VAL A 141 -11.84 22.44 19.98
N ALA A 142 -11.95 23.75 19.73
CA ALA A 142 -12.17 24.75 20.78
C ALA A 142 -13.62 25.27 20.71
N ARG A 143 -14.59 24.41 21.06
CA ARG A 143 -15.95 24.79 21.43
C ARG A 143 -16.44 23.85 22.52
#